data_AF-A0A1C4ZMC4-F1
#
_entry.id   AF-A0A1C4ZMC4-F1
#
_cell.length_a   1.000
_cell.length_b   1.000
_cell.length_c   1.000
_cell.angle_alpha   90.00
_cell.angle_beta   90.00
_cell.angle_gamma   90.00
#
_symmetry.space_group_name_H-M   'P 1'
#
loop_
_entity.id
_entity.type
_entity.pdbx_description
1 polymer ?
#
loop_
_entity_poly.entity_id
_entity_poly.type
_entity_poly.pdbx_seq_one_letter_code
_entity_poly.pdbx_strand_id
1 'polypeptide(L)' 'MVHVANDRVLTTQLMFDEALNSTVYAAAPYSAHTGRDTFNDNDNIYAETMLMKVVEDGDGHLSVINFSVDADQEGT' A
#
# COMPACT_ATOMS: atom_id res chain seq x y z
N MET A 1 -3.70 2.80 -10.07
CA MET A 1 -4.73 2.63 -11.12
C MET A 1 -4.14 1.80 -12.24
N VAL A 2 -4.86 0.80 -12.72
CA VAL A 2 -4.41 -0.10 -13.80
C VAL A 2 -5.27 0.12 -15.04
N HIS A 3 -4.63 0.23 -16.19
CA HIS A 3 -5.29 0.29 -17.51
C HIS A 3 -4.79 -0.85 -18.39
N VAL A 4 -5.72 -1.51 -19.09
CA VAL A 4 -5.45 -2.55 -20.09
C VAL A 4 -6.21 -2.17 -21.35
N ALA A 5 -5.56 -2.19 -22.51
CA ALA A 5 -6.16 -1.82 -23.80
C ALA A 5 -6.87 -0.43 -23.82
N ASN A 6 -6.34 0.54 -23.07
CA ASN A 6 -6.90 1.88 -22.81
C ASN A 6 -8.13 1.95 -21.89
N ASP A 7 -8.67 0.81 -21.45
CA ASP A 7 -9.74 0.75 -20.47
C ASP A 7 -9.19 0.69 -19.05
N ARG A 8 -9.85 1.38 -18.13
CA ARG A 8 -9.50 1.35 -16.71
C ARG A 8 -10.12 0.10 -16.09
N VAL A 9 -9.28 -0.83 -15.63
CA VAL A 9 -9.71 -2.15 -15.14
C VAL A 9 -9.60 -2.32 -13.62
N LEU A 10 -8.85 -1.44 -12.94
CA LEU A 10 -8.75 -1.45 -11.48
C LEU A 10 -8.41 -0.06 -10.92
N THR A 11 -9.18 0.37 -9.93
CA THR A 11 -8.84 1.49 -9.05
C THR A 11 -8.73 0.96 -7.62
N THR A 12 -7.52 1.02 -7.06
CA THR A 12 -7.22 0.53 -5.71
C THR A 12 -6.12 1.39 -5.09
N GLN A 13 -5.82 1.13 -3.82
CA GLN A 13 -4.70 1.70 -3.08
C GLN A 13 -3.69 0.62 -2.72
N LEU A 14 -2.50 1.04 -2.30
CA LEU A 14 -1.45 0.17 -1.79
C LEU A 14 -1.16 0.58 -0.36
N MET A 15 -1.09 -0.40 0.53
CA MET A 15 -0.83 -0.19 1.94
C MET A 15 0.38 -1.01 2.38
N PHE A 16 1.01 -0.56 3.45
CA PHE A 16 2.14 -1.24 4.08
C PHE A 16 1.70 -1.88 5.39
N ASP A 17 2.43 -2.91 5.82
CA ASP A 17 2.26 -3.48 7.15
C ASP A 17 2.45 -2.39 8.23
N GLU A 18 1.64 -2.44 9.29
CA GLU A 18 1.61 -1.39 10.30
C GLU A 18 2.90 -1.33 11.14
N ALA A 19 3.60 -2.46 11.33
CA ALA A 19 4.89 -2.47 12.01
C ALA A 19 5.96 -1.78 11.16
N LEU A 20 5.91 -1.95 9.84
CA LEU A 20 6.79 -1.23 8.91
C LEU A 20 6.48 0.27 8.93
N ASN A 21 5.20 0.67 8.86
CA ASN A 21 4.80 2.07 8.99
C ASN A 21 5.38 2.69 10.27
N SER A 22 5.18 2.04 11.41
CA SER A 22 5.68 2.51 12.71
C SER A 22 7.20 2.72 12.71
N THR A 23 7.94 1.82 12.08
CA THR A 23 9.40 1.92 11.94
C THR A 23 9.81 3.12 11.08
N VAL A 24 9.17 3.29 9.91
CA VAL A 24 9.47 4.39 8.98
C VAL A 24 9.10 5.75 9.58
N TYR A 25 7.93 5.85 10.23
CA TYR A 25 7.49 7.10 10.87
C TYR A 25 8.36 7.51 12.06
N ALA A 26 9.08 6.58 12.69
CA ALA A 26 10.03 6.89 13.76
C ALA A 26 11.38 7.45 13.25
N ALA A 27 11.67 7.29 11.95
CA ALA A 27 12.91 7.76 11.34
C ALA A 27 12.75 9.13 10.66
N ALA A 28 13.85 9.88 10.53
CA ALA A 28 13.85 11.12 9.76
C ALA A 28 13.66 10.83 8.26
N PRO A 29 12.94 11.68 7.50
CA PRO A 29 12.34 12.95 7.94
C PRO A 29 10.93 12.80 8.56
N TYR A 30 10.34 11.60 8.53
CA TYR A 30 8.96 11.37 8.95
C TYR A 30 8.72 11.62 10.43
N SER A 31 9.71 11.37 11.28
CA SER A 31 9.64 11.62 12.72
C SER A 31 9.47 13.09 13.10
N ALA A 32 9.74 14.02 12.17
CA ALA A 32 9.41 15.44 12.36
C ALA A 32 7.89 15.69 12.31
N HIS A 33 7.12 14.80 11.68
CA HIS A 33 5.67 14.85 11.67
C HIS A 33 5.10 14.09 12.87
N THR A 34 4.64 14.86 13.88
CA THR A 34 4.09 14.31 15.12
C THR A 34 2.55 14.30 15.09
N GLY A 35 1.94 13.46 15.93
CA GLY A 35 0.48 13.40 16.06
C GLY A 35 -0.21 12.54 15.02
N ARG A 36 0.45 11.50 14.49
CA ARG A 36 -0.17 10.48 13.63
C ARG A 36 -1.41 9.91 14.33
N ASP A 37 -2.56 10.03 13.67
CA ASP A 37 -3.87 9.57 14.16
C ASP A 37 -4.50 8.51 13.24
N THR A 38 -3.90 8.26 12.08
CA THR A 38 -4.38 7.27 11.10
C THR A 38 -3.42 6.07 11.03
N PHE A 39 -3.99 4.90 11.25
CA PHE A 39 -3.36 3.58 11.27
C PHE A 39 -4.22 2.63 10.46
N ASN A 40 -3.66 1.51 10.01
CA ASN A 40 -4.41 0.54 9.23
C ASN A 40 -5.70 0.06 9.94
N ASP A 41 -5.70 -0.03 11.28
CA ASP A 41 -6.85 -0.50 12.06
C ASP A 41 -8.00 0.52 12.20
N ASN A 42 -7.74 1.80 11.94
CA ASN A 42 -8.71 2.89 12.06
C ASN A 42 -8.97 3.63 10.74
N ASP A 43 -8.33 3.20 9.66
CA ASP A 43 -8.58 3.67 8.31
C ASP A 43 -9.76 2.91 7.67
N ASN A 44 -10.85 3.63 7.38
CA ASN A 44 -12.08 3.04 6.85
C ASN A 44 -11.95 2.44 5.44
N ILE A 45 -10.88 2.74 4.72
CA ILE A 45 -10.60 2.16 3.39
C ILE A 45 -9.56 1.04 3.45
N TYR A 46 -9.07 0.68 4.63
CA TYR A 46 -8.13 -0.43 4.80
C TYR A 46 -8.75 -1.75 4.33
N ALA A 47 -7.99 -2.48 3.52
CA ALA A 47 -8.26 -3.86 3.20
C ALA A 47 -6.95 -4.64 3.18
N GLU A 48 -6.95 -5.84 3.77
CA GLU A 48 -5.77 -6.71 3.81
C GLU A 48 -5.23 -7.04 2.40
N THR A 49 -6.11 -7.09 1.40
CA THR A 49 -5.75 -7.29 -0.01
C THR A 49 -4.94 -6.15 -0.62
N MET A 50 -4.84 -4.99 0.05
CA MET A 50 -4.00 -3.86 -0.36
C MET A 50 -2.59 -3.93 0.24
N LEU A 51 -2.32 -4.87 1.16
CA LEU A 51 -1.01 -4.99 1.80
C LEU A 51 0.04 -5.56 0.85
N MET A 52 1.10 -4.78 0.64
CA MET A 52 2.27 -5.24 -0.10
C MET A 52 3.14 -6.15 0.78
N LYS A 53 3.75 -7.15 0.16
CA LYS A 53 4.84 -7.90 0.79
C LYS A 53 6.13 -7.12 0.62
N VAL A 54 6.78 -6.77 1.73
CA VAL A 54 7.98 -5.92 1.73
C VAL A 54 9.15 -6.64 2.39
N VAL A 55 10.35 -6.44 1.84
CA VAL A 55 11.62 -6.83 2.45
C VAL A 55 12.59 -5.65 2.39
N GLU A 56 13.52 -5.58 3.34
CA GLU A 56 14.68 -4.69 3.23
C GLU A 56 15.56 -5.16 2.07
N ASP A 57 16.05 -4.21 1.27
CA ASP A 57 16.97 -4.45 0.16
C ASP A 57 17.96 -3.30 0.04
N GLY A 58 19.20 -3.53 0.47
CA GLY A 58 20.25 -2.50 0.50
C GLY A 58 19.91 -1.33 1.44
N ASP A 59 19.87 -0.12 0.88
CA ASP A 59 19.50 1.12 1.57
C ASP A 59 18.01 1.46 1.44
N GLY A 60 17.19 0.52 0.96
CA GLY A 60 15.77 0.70 0.74
C GLY A 60 14.94 -0.55 1.00
N HIS A 61 13.79 -0.61 0.34
CA HIS A 61 12.82 -1.70 0.46
C HIS A 61 12.41 -2.20 -0.91
N LEU A 62 12.32 -3.51 -1.06
CA LEU A 62 11.69 -4.16 -2.19
C LEU A 62 10.28 -4.60 -1.81
N SER A 63 9.29 -4.15 -2.58
CA SER A 63 7.87 -4.44 -2.33
C SER A 63 7.24 -5.13 -3.53
N VAL A 64 6.38 -6.12 -3.28
CA VAL A 64 5.63 -6.84 -4.31
C VAL A 64 4.17 -7.04 -3.91
N ILE A 65 3.28 -6.95 -4.89
CA ILE A 65 1.86 -7.29 -4.78
C ILE A 65 1.38 -7.80 -6.14
N ASN A 66 0.50 -8.80 -6.13
CA ASN A 66 -0.12 -9.31 -7.34
C ASN A 66 -1.49 -8.66 -7.48
N PHE A 67 -1.77 -8.06 -8.63
CA PHE A 67 -3.12 -7.64 -8.99
C PHE A 67 -3.74 -8.68 -9.91
N SER A 68 -4.83 -9.29 -9.44
CA SER A 68 -5.77 -9.97 -10.31
C SER A 68 -6.66 -8.89 -10.93
N VAL A 69 -6.50 -8.65 -12.22
CA VAL A 69 -7.36 -7.73 -12.99
C VAL A 69 -8.13 -8.54 -14.01
N ASP A 70 -9.41 -8.25 -14.14
CA ASP A 70 -10.23 -8.75 -15.23
C ASP A 70 -10.43 -7.58 -16.22
N ALA A 71 -10.13 -7.83 -17.50
CA ALA A 71 -10.29 -6.81 -18.55
C ALA A 71 -11.77 -6.64 -18.93
N ASP A 72 -12.61 -7.64 -18.61
CA ASP A 72 -14.00 -7.75 -19.02
C ASP A 72 -14.99 -7.68 -17.82
N GLN A 73 -14.50 -7.71 -16.58
CA GLN A 73 -15.25 -7.43 -15.35
C GLN A 73 -14.43 -6.53 -14.42
N GLU A 74 -15.10 -5.64 -13.69
CA GLU A 74 -14.50 -4.93 -12.57
C GLU A 74 -14.02 -5.98 -11.55
N GLY A 75 -12.71 -6.26 -11.53
CA GLY A 75 -12.11 -7.31 -10.70
C GLY A 75 -12.46 -7.12 -9.23
N THR A 76 -12.91 -8.20 -8.58
CA THR A 76 -13.30 -8.23 -7.16
C THR A 76 -12.09 -8.16 -6.23
#